data_AF-A0A8C3TZN2-F1
#
_entry.id   AF-A0A8C3TZN2-F1
#
_cell.length_a   1.000
_cell.length_b   1.000
_cell.length_c   1.000
_cell.angle_alpha   90.00
_cell.angle_beta   90.00
_cell.angle_gamma   90.00
#
_symmetry.space_group_name_H-M   'P 1'
#
loop_
_entity.id
_entity.type
_entity.pdbx_description
1 polymer ?
#
loop_
_entity_poly.entity_id
_entity_poly.type
_entity_poly.pdbx_seq_one_letter_code
_entity_poly.pdbx_strand_id
1 'polypeptide(L)' 'TRKHLCQREIIHIACPRNYDPVCGTNGRTYPNECSLCKEFFRNRALDKKHDGRCVRVWPAIESFPWG' A
#
# COMPACT_ATOMS: atom_id res chain seq x y z
N THR A 1 2.04 -17.55 0.72
CA THR A 1 1.32 -16.31 1.07
C THR A 1 2.27 -15.12 1.04
N ARG A 2 2.14 -14.26 0.01
CA ARG A 2 2.63 -12.85 -0.17
C ARG A 2 3.98 -12.36 0.40
N LYS A 3 4.95 -13.22 0.75
CA LYS A 3 6.33 -12.81 1.08
C LYS A 3 7.17 -12.32 -0.11
N HIS A 4 6.66 -12.47 -1.33
CA HIS A 4 7.40 -12.16 -2.57
C HIS A 4 7.24 -10.71 -3.08
N LEU A 5 6.35 -9.90 -2.52
CA LEU A 5 6.18 -8.49 -2.95
C LEU A 5 7.29 -7.57 -2.43
N CYS A 6 7.91 -7.95 -1.32
CA CYS A 6 9.10 -7.31 -0.79
C CYS A 6 10.29 -8.25 -1.07
N GLN A 7 10.53 -8.51 -2.36
CA GLN A 7 11.62 -9.37 -2.80
C GLN A 7 12.93 -8.80 -2.26
N ARG A 8 13.58 -9.58 -1.39
CA ARG A 8 14.96 -9.39 -0.93
C ARG A 8 15.99 -9.34 -2.07
N GLU A 9 15.56 -9.40 -3.34
CA GLU A 9 16.39 -9.22 -4.54
C GLU A 9 16.25 -7.83 -5.19
N ILE A 10 15.60 -6.86 -4.54
CA ILE A 10 15.63 -5.44 -4.95
C ILE A 10 16.53 -4.65 -3.99
N ILE A 11 17.71 -5.17 -3.67
CA ILE A 11 18.69 -4.43 -2.85
C ILE A 11 19.50 -3.46 -3.73
N HIS A 12 19.40 -3.54 -5.06
CA HIS A 12 20.24 -2.75 -5.96
C HIS A 12 19.54 -2.03 -7.13
N ILE A 13 18.22 -2.09 -7.27
CA ILE A 13 17.51 -1.41 -8.35
C ILE A 13 16.59 -0.38 -7.73
N ALA A 14 16.79 0.88 -8.08
CA ALA A 14 15.95 2.00 -7.65
C ALA A 14 14.46 1.62 -7.72
N CYS A 15 13.68 1.94 -6.69
CA CYS A 15 12.23 1.76 -6.78
C CYS A 15 11.72 2.45 -8.04
N PRO A 16 10.95 1.75 -8.91
CA PRO A 16 10.36 2.39 -10.07
C PRO A 16 9.52 3.58 -9.61
N ARG A 17 9.62 4.69 -10.32
CA ARG A 17 8.79 5.88 -10.05
C ARG A 17 7.35 5.73 -10.56
N ASN A 18 6.92 4.50 -10.84
CA ASN A 18 5.53 4.25 -11.21
C ASN A 18 4.61 4.57 -10.04
N TYR A 19 3.45 5.13 -10.36
CA TYR A 19 2.44 5.50 -9.39
C TYR A 19 1.36 4.41 -9.34
N ASP A 20 1.58 3.45 -8.46
CA ASP A 20 0.66 2.34 -8.18
C ASP A 20 0.29 2.37 -6.69
N PRO A 21 -0.66 3.22 -6.28
CA PRO A 21 -0.91 3.44 -4.87
C PRO A 21 -1.36 2.14 -4.19
N VAL A 22 -0.85 1.88 -2.99
CA VAL A 22 -1.26 0.74 -2.16
C VAL A 22 -1.55 1.17 -0.73
N CYS A 23 -2.48 0.48 -0.08
CA CYS A 23 -2.86 0.77 1.29
C CYS A 23 -2.15 -0.19 2.25
N GLY A 24 -1.41 0.37 3.20
CA GLY A 24 -0.83 -0.40 4.30
C GLY A 24 -1.85 -0.75 5.37
N THR A 25 -1.54 -1.77 6.16
CA THR A 25 -2.29 -2.14 7.38
C THR A 25 -2.33 -1.00 8.41
N ASN A 26 -1.36 -0.09 8.34
CA ASN A 26 -1.31 1.14 9.14
C ASN A 26 -2.27 2.24 8.65
N GLY A 27 -3.06 2.00 7.60
CA GLY A 27 -3.99 2.98 7.04
C GLY A 27 -3.30 4.13 6.29
N ARG A 28 -1.99 4.03 6.01
CA ARG A 28 -1.27 4.98 5.15
C ARG A 28 -1.22 4.47 3.72
N THR A 29 -1.39 5.40 2.78
CA THR A 29 -1.18 5.11 1.37
C THR A 29 0.29 5.24 1.04
N TYR A 30 0.80 4.27 0.31
CA TYR A 30 2.13 4.28 -0.27
C TYR A 30 2.00 4.45 -1.78
N PRO A 31 2.89 5.23 -2.43
CA PRO A 31 2.79 5.52 -3.85
C PRO A 31 3.09 4.32 -4.75
N ASN A 32 3.77 3.29 -4.21
CA ASN A 32 4.03 2.02 -4.87
C ASN A 32 4.32 0.93 -3.83
N GLU A 33 4.26 -0.32 -4.25
CA GLU A 33 4.60 -1.48 -3.42
C GLU A 33 6.05 -1.42 -2.90
N CYS A 34 6.98 -0.88 -3.69
CA CYS A 34 8.38 -0.71 -3.29
C CYS A 34 8.55 0.23 -2.09
N SER A 35 7.75 1.31 -2.03
CA SER A 35 7.75 2.27 -0.92
C SER A 35 7.11 1.67 0.34
N LEU A 36 6.06 0.87 0.18
CA LEU A 36 5.49 0.08 1.29
C LEU A 36 6.50 -0.93 1.81
N CYS A 37 7.23 -1.61 0.92
CA CYS A 37 8.28 -2.57 1.28
C CYS A 37 9.47 -1.91 2.00
N LYS A 38 9.88 -0.70 1.59
CA LYS A 38 10.90 0.08 2.30
C LYS A 38 10.50 0.37 3.76
N GLU A 39 9.24 0.73 3.98
CA GLU A 39 8.71 0.94 5.32
C GLU A 39 8.45 -0.37 6.07
N PHE A 40 8.14 -1.47 5.38
CA PHE A 40 8.06 -2.80 5.97
C PHE A 40 9.38 -3.23 6.62
N PHE A 41 10.52 -2.96 5.96
CA PHE A 41 11.83 -3.25 6.55
C PHE A 41 12.15 -2.39 7.77
N ARG A 42 11.63 -1.17 7.83
CA ARG A 42 11.72 -0.28 9.00
C ARG A 42 10.74 -0.68 10.10
N ASN A 43 9.57 -1.15 9.71
CA ASN A 43 8.46 -1.52 10.57
C ASN A 43 7.85 -2.85 10.12
N ARG A 44 8.34 -3.96 10.70
CA ARG A 44 7.88 -5.32 10.37
C ARG A 44 6.42 -5.60 10.71
N ALA A 45 5.74 -4.71 11.44
CA ALA A 45 4.30 -4.80 11.71
C ALA A 45 3.44 -4.17 10.60
N LEU A 46 4.05 -3.46 9.65
CA LEU A 46 3.39 -3.01 8.44
C LEU A 46 3.17 -4.19 7.51
N ASP A 47 2.05 -4.25 6.81
CA ASP A 47 1.83 -5.16 5.69
C ASP A 47 0.92 -4.48 4.65
N LYS A 48 0.78 -5.06 3.46
CA LYS A 48 -0.18 -4.56 2.45
C LYS A 48 -1.59 -5.00 2.83
N LYS A 49 -2.49 -4.03 3.05
CA LYS A 49 -3.92 -4.28 3.29
C LYS A 49 -4.65 -4.55 1.98
N HIS A 50 -4.58 -3.61 1.04
CA HIS A 50 -5.18 -3.75 -0.28
C HIS A 50 -4.44 -2.90 -1.32
N ASP A 51 -4.64 -3.22 -2.58
CA ASP A 51 -4.18 -2.42 -3.72
C ASP A 51 -5.06 -1.16 -3.84
N GLY A 52 -4.49 -0.04 -4.29
CA GLY A 52 -5.14 1.26 -4.32
C GLY A 52 -4.86 2.15 -3.09
N ARG A 53 -5.29 3.41 -3.17
CA ARG A 53 -5.14 4.41 -2.10
C ARG A 53 -5.96 4.00 -0.87
N CYS A 54 -5.44 4.23 0.34
CA CYS A 54 -6.26 4.09 1.54
C CYS A 54 -7.39 5.12 1.46
N VAL A 55 -8.61 4.64 1.37
CA VAL A 55 -9.80 5.47 1.49
C VAL A 55 -10.04 5.71 2.97
N ARG A 56 -9.94 6.98 3.40
CA ARG A 56 -10.65 7.40 4.61
C ARG A 56 -12.09 7.47 4.18
N VAL A 57 -12.82 6.40 4.46
CA VAL A 57 -14.28 6.43 4.38
C VAL A 57 -14.69 7.41 5.47
N TRP A 58 -14.81 8.69 5.11
CA TRP A 58 -15.73 9.56 5.83
C TRP A 58 -17.09 8.87 5.70
N PRO A 59 -17.90 8.74 6.76
CA PRO A 59 -19.24 8.20 6.67
C PRO A 59 -20.20 9.17 5.93
N ALA A 60 -19.74 9.76 4.82
CA ALA A 60 -20.50 10.63 3.93
C ALA A 60 -20.68 10.00 2.53
N ILE A 61 -20.50 8.67 2.42
CA ILE A 61 -20.94 7.88 1.25
C ILE A 61 -21.75 6.66 1.68
N GLU A 62 -22.58 6.78 2.72
CA GLU A 62 -23.46 5.68 3.12
C GLU A 62 -24.78 5.61 2.32
N SER A 63 -25.12 6.54 1.41
CA SER A 63 -26.56 6.76 1.16
C SER A 63 -26.99 7.26 -0.21
N PHE A 64 -26.50 6.73 -1.33
CA PHE A 64 -27.27 6.85 -2.58
C PHE A 64 -27.41 5.50 -3.27
N PRO A 65 -28.41 4.68 -2.86
CA PRO A 65 -28.96 3.65 -3.72
C PRO A 65 -29.94 4.33 -4.68
N TRP A 66 -29.47 4.59 -5.90
CA TRP A 66 -30.24 5.12 -7.04
C TRP A 66 -30.64 6.60 -6.93
N GLY A 67 -30.25 7.37 -7.95
CA GLY A 67 -30.98 8.55 -8.40
C GLY A 67 -31.69 8.18 -9.69
#